data_AF-A0A351BY42-F1
#
_entry.id   AF-A0A351BY42-F1
#
_cell.length_a   1.000
_cell.length_b   1.000
_cell.length_c   1.000
_cell.angle_alpha   90.00
_cell.angle_beta   90.00
_cell.angle_gamma   90.00
#
_symmetry.space_group_name_H-M   'P 1'
#
loop_
_entity.id
_entity.type
_entity.pdbx_description
1 polymer ?
#
loop_
_entity_poly.entity_id
_entity_poly.type
_entity_poly.pdbx_seq_one_letter_code
_entity_poly.pdbx_strand_id
1 'polypeptide(L)'
;MEIKSFYFKGIKISCCDIESSVQQAFDFLNGNTGSEYVCVTDIGNLVNAYKRNPELRKAINNSLLSLPDGRPLSVFAQLKGINNIGRVAGPDFMREVFKKSGGTEIKHFFLGDTEETLQRICAKAKSEYAINICGTHSPDFNPDNDFSDDIILEKIKSAEADFIWVALGGGKQEIWMMNNYRKLSKGIMTGVGAAFRFYLGDIKRAPIL
;
A
#
# COMPACT_ATOMS: atom_id res chain seq x y z
N MET A 1 -9.52 -5.07 -16.30
CA MET A 1 -10.34 -3.86 -16.57
C MET A 1 -9.69 -2.69 -15.87
N GLU A 2 -9.53 -1.54 -16.52
CA GLU A 2 -8.96 -0.33 -15.91
C GLU A 2 -9.95 0.27 -14.90
N ILE A 3 -9.59 0.42 -13.61
CA ILE A 3 -10.48 1.12 -12.67
C ILE A 3 -10.47 2.63 -12.90
N LYS A 4 -11.68 3.13 -13.18
CA LYS A 4 -11.97 4.56 -13.28
C LYS A 4 -11.56 5.27 -11.98
N SER A 5 -11.14 6.51 -12.12
CA SER A 5 -10.83 7.36 -10.98
C SER A 5 -11.61 8.67 -11.06
N PHE A 6 -11.90 9.27 -9.91
CA PHE A 6 -12.35 10.65 -9.83
C PHE A 6 -11.28 11.50 -9.15
N TYR A 7 -11.41 12.82 -9.26
CA TYR A 7 -10.44 13.76 -8.71
C TYR A 7 -11.09 14.66 -7.66
N PHE A 8 -10.64 14.56 -6.42
CA PHE A 8 -11.01 15.50 -5.36
C PHE A 8 -9.93 16.57 -5.24
N LYS A 9 -10.28 17.83 -5.54
CA LYS A 9 -9.32 18.96 -5.55
C LYS A 9 -8.04 18.66 -6.37
N GLY A 10 -8.19 17.91 -7.46
CA GLY A 10 -7.10 17.53 -8.35
C GLY A 10 -6.18 16.41 -7.84
N ILE A 11 -6.64 15.65 -6.83
CA ILE A 11 -6.01 14.44 -6.31
C ILE A 11 -6.85 13.24 -6.72
N LYS A 12 -6.21 12.24 -7.33
CA LYS A 12 -6.82 11.02 -7.83
C LYS A 12 -7.30 10.14 -6.68
N ILE A 13 -8.53 9.62 -6.82
CA ILE A 13 -9.10 8.56 -5.99
C ILE A 13 -9.70 7.51 -6.92
N SER A 14 -9.30 6.26 -6.74
CA SER A 14 -9.80 5.14 -7.54
C SER A 14 -11.24 4.79 -7.13
N CYS A 15 -12.11 4.58 -8.10
CA CYS A 15 -13.49 4.14 -7.89
C CYS A 15 -13.53 2.64 -7.66
N CYS A 16 -13.12 2.21 -6.47
CA CYS A 16 -12.98 0.81 -6.11
C CYS A 16 -13.51 0.49 -4.70
N ASP A 17 -13.66 -0.80 -4.47
CA ASP A 17 -13.87 -1.43 -3.17
C ASP A 17 -12.77 -2.45 -2.90
N ILE A 18 -12.83 -3.16 -1.77
CA ILE A 18 -11.80 -4.13 -1.38
C ILE A 18 -11.62 -5.21 -2.44
N GLU A 19 -12.72 -5.79 -2.93
CA GLU A 19 -12.69 -6.89 -3.91
C GLU A 19 -12.05 -6.44 -5.23
N SER A 20 -12.55 -5.36 -5.83
CA SER A 20 -12.04 -4.83 -7.09
C SER A 20 -10.60 -4.32 -6.99
N SER A 21 -10.19 -3.82 -5.83
CA SER A 21 -8.81 -3.40 -5.57
C SER A 21 -7.87 -4.60 -5.54
N VAL A 22 -8.23 -5.65 -4.81
CA VAL A 22 -7.44 -6.89 -4.73
C VAL A 22 -7.38 -7.53 -6.11
N GLN A 23 -8.50 -7.64 -6.82
CA GLN A 23 -8.52 -8.20 -8.15
C GLN A 23 -7.55 -7.48 -9.09
N GLN A 24 -7.50 -6.16 -9.06
CA GLN A 24 -6.61 -5.41 -9.94
C GLN A 24 -5.13 -5.50 -9.59
N ALA A 25 -4.80 -5.61 -8.30
CA ALA A 25 -3.42 -5.89 -7.91
C ALA A 25 -2.96 -7.26 -8.48
N PHE A 26 -3.81 -8.28 -8.40
CA PHE A 26 -3.49 -9.59 -8.97
C PHE A 26 -3.53 -9.62 -10.50
N ASP A 27 -4.46 -8.92 -11.14
CA ASP A 27 -4.50 -8.78 -12.60
C ASP A 27 -3.23 -8.10 -13.11
N PHE A 28 -2.73 -7.09 -12.40
CA PHE A 28 -1.45 -6.46 -12.72
C PHE A 28 -0.30 -7.48 -12.67
N LEU A 29 -0.18 -8.20 -11.55
CA LEU A 29 0.89 -9.19 -11.35
C LEU A 29 0.85 -10.33 -12.39
N ASN A 30 -0.34 -10.77 -12.79
CA ASN A 30 -0.49 -11.88 -13.74
C ASN A 30 -0.35 -11.44 -15.21
N GLY A 31 -0.74 -10.20 -15.53
CA GLY A 31 -0.90 -9.73 -16.90
C GLY A 31 0.22 -8.83 -17.41
N ASN A 32 1.12 -8.35 -16.55
CA ASN A 32 2.15 -7.38 -16.93
C ASN A 32 3.54 -7.81 -16.49
N THR A 33 4.53 -7.43 -17.30
CA THR A 33 5.92 -7.37 -16.87
C THR A 33 6.21 -5.95 -16.38
N GLY A 34 6.82 -5.81 -15.21
CA GLY A 34 7.13 -4.51 -14.63
C GLY A 34 6.64 -4.34 -13.21
N SER A 35 6.87 -3.14 -12.69
CA SER A 35 6.58 -2.74 -11.33
C SER A 35 5.61 -1.57 -11.30
N GLU A 36 4.79 -1.53 -10.25
CA GLU A 36 3.84 -0.44 -10.00
C GLU A 36 3.71 -0.18 -8.50
N TYR A 37 2.92 0.84 -8.15
CA TYR A 37 2.66 1.14 -6.74
C TYR A 37 1.23 1.55 -6.45
N VAL A 38 0.79 1.27 -5.22
CA VAL A 38 -0.55 1.52 -4.69
C VAL A 38 -0.45 2.45 -3.48
N CYS A 39 -1.25 3.51 -3.50
CA CYS A 39 -1.39 4.44 -2.40
C CYS A 39 -2.70 4.17 -1.65
N VAL A 40 -2.63 4.05 -0.32
CA VAL A 40 -3.82 4.08 0.55
C VAL A 40 -4.07 5.53 0.95
N THR A 41 -5.07 6.16 0.33
CA THR A 41 -5.29 7.60 0.42
C THR A 41 -6.41 7.90 1.40
N ASP A 42 -6.04 8.34 2.60
CA ASP A 42 -6.96 8.88 3.60
C ASP A 42 -7.14 10.41 3.47
N ILE A 43 -7.98 10.99 4.34
CA ILE A 43 -8.22 12.43 4.37
C ILE A 43 -6.95 13.21 4.76
N GLY A 44 -6.11 12.66 5.64
CA GLY A 44 -4.87 13.31 6.06
C GLY A 44 -3.91 13.49 4.89
N ASN A 45 -3.65 12.41 4.15
CA ASN A 45 -2.88 12.39 2.92
C ASN A 45 -3.48 13.34 1.88
N LEU A 46 -4.80 13.32 1.70
CA LEU A 46 -5.48 14.20 0.75
C LEU A 46 -5.29 15.68 1.10
N VAL A 47 -5.52 16.07 2.36
CA VAL A 47 -5.38 17.47 2.79
C VAL A 47 -3.93 17.92 2.68
N ASN A 48 -2.98 17.06 3.04
CA ASN A 48 -1.56 17.37 2.95
C ASN A 48 -1.12 17.56 1.48
N ALA A 49 -1.50 16.63 0.60
CA ALA A 49 -1.24 16.69 -0.83
C ALA A 49 -1.86 17.94 -1.48
N TYR A 50 -3.05 18.34 -1.05
CA TYR A 50 -3.74 19.51 -1.60
C TYR A 50 -3.11 20.82 -1.14
N LYS A 51 -2.84 20.95 0.17
CA LYS A 51 -2.48 22.24 0.77
C LYS A 51 -0.98 22.51 0.85
N ARG A 52 -0.15 21.48 0.97
CA ARG A 52 1.21 21.62 1.48
C ARG A 52 2.27 20.85 0.69
N ASN A 53 1.89 19.81 -0.06
CA ASN A 53 2.87 18.90 -0.65
C ASN A 53 2.54 18.52 -2.11
N PRO A 54 3.05 19.28 -3.10
CA PRO A 54 2.90 18.98 -4.51
C PRO A 54 3.50 17.63 -4.94
N GLU A 55 4.61 17.21 -4.32
CA GLU A 55 5.25 15.92 -4.61
C GLU A 55 4.36 14.75 -4.15
N LEU A 56 3.76 14.84 -2.97
CA LEU A 56 2.78 13.85 -2.52
C LEU A 56 1.57 13.79 -3.46
N ARG A 57 1.07 14.94 -3.92
CA ARG A 57 -0.01 14.99 -4.92
C ARG A 57 0.39 14.29 -6.21
N LYS A 58 1.62 14.51 -6.68
CA LYS A 58 2.17 13.84 -7.86
C LYS A 58 2.25 12.33 -7.65
N ALA A 59 2.74 11.87 -6.50
CA ALA A 59 2.81 10.45 -6.17
C ALA A 59 1.43 9.79 -6.18
N ILE A 60 0.44 10.37 -5.52
CA ILE A 60 -0.93 9.82 -5.50
C ILE A 60 -1.54 9.80 -6.91
N ASN A 61 -1.33 10.85 -7.70
CA ASN A 61 -1.91 10.94 -9.05
C ASN A 61 -1.31 9.93 -10.03
N ASN A 62 -0.04 9.54 -9.85
CA ASN A 62 0.66 8.63 -10.76
C ASN A 62 0.67 7.16 -10.30
N SER A 63 0.06 6.83 -9.16
CA SER A 63 0.00 5.44 -8.68
C SER A 63 -0.84 4.54 -9.59
N LEU A 64 -0.67 3.22 -9.54
CA LEU A 64 -1.61 2.28 -10.16
C LEU A 64 -3.00 2.48 -9.55
N LEU A 65 -3.10 2.41 -8.22
CA LEU A 65 -4.33 2.64 -7.46
C LEU A 65 -4.13 3.70 -6.38
N SER A 66 -5.16 4.53 -6.18
CA SER A 66 -5.30 5.42 -5.02
C SER A 66 -6.54 4.97 -4.25
N LEU A 67 -6.31 4.05 -3.32
CA LEU A 67 -7.37 3.37 -2.58
C LEU A 67 -8.08 4.37 -1.65
N PRO A 68 -9.41 4.47 -1.68
CA PRO A 68 -10.17 5.38 -0.83
C PRO A 68 -10.20 4.88 0.63
N ASP A 69 -9.30 5.37 1.48
CA ASP A 69 -9.31 5.05 2.90
C ASP A 69 -10.13 6.07 3.71
N GLY A 70 -11.11 5.55 4.46
CA GLY A 70 -12.04 6.34 5.24
C GLY A 70 -13.39 6.59 4.56
N ARG A 71 -14.44 6.63 5.38
CA ARG A 71 -15.82 6.80 4.93
C ARG A 71 -16.12 8.11 4.21
N PRO A 72 -15.55 9.27 4.59
CA PRO A 72 -15.93 10.52 3.94
C PRO A 72 -15.61 10.54 2.45
N LEU A 73 -14.57 9.83 2.00
CA LEU A 73 -14.23 9.72 0.58
C LEU A 73 -15.25 8.88 -0.19
N SER A 74 -15.62 7.71 0.35
CA SER A 74 -16.61 6.84 -0.29
C SER A 74 -18.00 7.50 -0.32
N VAL A 75 -18.41 8.15 0.77
CA VAL A 75 -19.69 8.88 0.86
C VAL A 75 -19.71 10.05 -0.13
N PHE A 76 -18.65 10.85 -0.19
CA PHE A 76 -18.58 11.97 -1.15
C PHE A 76 -18.70 11.50 -2.59
N ALA A 77 -18.05 10.39 -2.95
CA ALA A 77 -18.13 9.83 -4.28
C ALA A 77 -19.54 9.29 -4.60
N GLN A 78 -20.18 8.60 -3.66
CA GLN A 78 -21.57 8.14 -3.80
C GLN A 78 -22.54 9.31 -3.99
N LEU A 79 -22.37 10.41 -3.23
CA LEU A 79 -23.15 11.64 -3.43
C LEU A 79 -22.93 12.30 -4.80
N LYS A 80 -21.83 11.97 -5.50
CA LYS A 80 -21.55 12.39 -6.88
C LYS A 80 -22.06 11.39 -7.93
N GLY A 81 -22.84 10.38 -7.51
CA GLY A 81 -23.39 9.35 -8.39
C GLY A 81 -22.38 8.25 -8.77
N ILE A 82 -21.25 8.16 -8.06
CA ILE A 82 -20.26 7.10 -8.25
C ILE A 82 -20.62 5.95 -7.31
N ASN A 83 -21.32 4.94 -7.84
CA ASN A 83 -21.89 3.86 -7.02
C ASN A 83 -20.92 2.71 -6.74
N ASN A 84 -19.87 2.54 -7.55
CA ASN A 84 -18.87 1.46 -7.40
C ASN A 84 -17.67 1.95 -6.59
N ILE A 85 -17.91 2.44 -5.38
CA ILE A 85 -16.83 2.86 -4.48
C ILE A 85 -17.17 2.55 -3.02
N GLY A 86 -16.27 1.80 -2.39
CA GLY A 86 -16.33 1.43 -0.99
C GLY A 86 -15.17 2.04 -0.21
N ARG A 87 -15.18 1.90 1.11
CA ARG A 87 -13.99 2.17 1.92
C ARG A 87 -13.00 1.04 1.75
N VAL A 88 -11.75 1.38 1.41
CA VAL A 88 -10.64 0.44 1.26
C VAL A 88 -9.53 0.82 2.23
N ALA A 89 -9.61 0.28 3.46
CA ALA A 89 -8.59 0.49 4.47
C ALA A 89 -7.35 -0.37 4.18
N GLY A 90 -6.15 0.21 4.33
CA GLY A 90 -4.88 -0.49 4.12
C GLY A 90 -4.77 -1.86 4.80
N PRO A 91 -5.07 -1.99 6.11
CA PRO A 91 -5.02 -3.30 6.77
C PRO A 91 -6.13 -4.28 6.37
N ASP A 92 -7.23 -3.83 5.74
CA ASP A 92 -8.24 -4.74 5.18
C ASP A 92 -7.81 -5.22 3.80
N PHE A 93 -7.32 -4.32 2.94
CA PHE A 93 -6.72 -4.66 1.65
C PHE A 93 -5.58 -5.67 1.81
N MET A 94 -4.65 -5.42 2.74
CA MET A 94 -3.53 -6.32 3.03
C MET A 94 -3.99 -7.72 3.45
N ARG A 95 -5.03 -7.81 4.31
CA ARG A 95 -5.60 -9.11 4.73
C ARG A 95 -6.21 -9.87 3.57
N GLU A 96 -6.99 -9.22 2.72
CA GLU A 96 -7.61 -9.89 1.57
C GLU A 96 -6.57 -10.31 0.51
N VAL A 97 -5.49 -9.55 0.35
CA VAL A 97 -4.34 -10.00 -0.46
C VAL A 97 -3.71 -11.26 0.16
N PHE A 98 -3.46 -11.29 1.47
CA PHE A 98 -2.90 -12.48 2.13
C PHE A 98 -3.79 -13.72 2.00
N LYS A 99 -5.11 -13.56 2.17
CA LYS A 99 -6.05 -14.66 1.95
C LYS A 99 -5.98 -15.22 0.54
N LYS A 100 -5.85 -14.33 -0.47
CA LYS A 100 -5.81 -14.72 -1.88
C LYS A 100 -4.47 -15.32 -2.29
N SER A 101 -3.36 -14.93 -1.67
CA SER A 101 -2.01 -15.45 -1.95
C SER A 101 -1.61 -16.64 -1.08
N GLY A 102 -2.37 -16.96 -0.03
CA GLY A 102 -2.09 -18.08 0.87
C GLY A 102 -1.95 -19.41 0.14
N GLY A 103 -0.87 -20.15 0.41
CA GLY A 103 -0.59 -21.43 -0.27
C GLY A 103 -0.20 -21.32 -1.74
N THR A 104 0.06 -20.11 -2.25
CA THR A 104 0.59 -19.85 -3.60
C THR A 104 2.07 -19.46 -3.55
N GLU A 105 2.72 -19.37 -4.71
CA GLU A 105 4.11 -18.93 -4.82
C GLU A 105 4.30 -17.41 -4.74
N ILE A 106 3.21 -16.63 -4.58
CA ILE A 106 3.28 -15.16 -4.54
C ILE A 106 4.11 -14.70 -3.33
N LYS A 107 5.19 -14.00 -3.61
CA LYS A 107 6.21 -13.58 -2.64
C LYS A 107 5.87 -12.22 -2.01
N HIS A 108 5.85 -12.15 -0.69
CA HIS A 108 5.62 -10.94 0.08
C HIS A 108 6.90 -10.44 0.76
N PHE A 109 7.19 -9.15 0.60
CA PHE A 109 8.27 -8.44 1.28
C PHE A 109 7.70 -7.34 2.18
N PHE A 110 8.23 -7.18 3.39
CA PHE A 110 7.78 -6.15 4.33
C PHE A 110 8.87 -5.13 4.61
N LEU A 111 8.59 -3.86 4.35
CA LEU A 111 9.51 -2.73 4.50
C LEU A 111 8.93 -1.70 5.48
N GLY A 112 9.76 -1.24 6.43
CA GLY A 112 9.38 -0.19 7.38
C GLY A 112 9.00 -0.75 8.75
N ASP A 113 8.48 0.12 9.62
CA ASP A 113 8.33 -0.12 11.07
C ASP A 113 9.61 -0.69 11.71
N THR A 114 9.53 -1.19 12.95
CA THR A 114 10.66 -1.80 13.66
C THR A 114 10.86 -3.28 13.31
N GLU A 115 12.09 -3.79 13.48
CA GLU A 115 12.40 -5.21 13.31
C GLU A 115 11.49 -6.13 14.13
N GLU A 116 11.19 -5.78 15.39
CA GLU A 116 10.25 -6.54 16.23
C GLU A 116 8.84 -6.62 15.62
N THR A 117 8.34 -5.48 15.12
CA THR A 117 7.04 -5.42 14.44
C THR A 117 7.02 -6.30 13.19
N LEU A 118 8.07 -6.26 12.37
CA LEU A 118 8.18 -7.08 11.16
C LEU A 118 8.21 -8.58 11.51
N GLN A 119 8.96 -8.98 12.53
CA GLN A 119 8.98 -10.37 12.99
C GLN A 119 7.59 -10.86 13.43
N ARG A 120 6.86 -10.04 14.20
CA ARG A 120 5.50 -10.36 14.65
C ARG A 120 4.52 -10.47 13.47
N ILE A 121 4.62 -9.58 12.48
CA ILE A 121 3.77 -9.64 11.27
C ILE A 121 4.04 -10.92 10.51
N CYS A 122 5.31 -11.24 10.28
CA CYS A 122 5.71 -12.44 9.56
C CYS A 122 5.19 -13.71 10.23
N ALA A 123 5.34 -13.82 11.56
CA ALA A 123 4.83 -14.95 12.32
C ALA A 123 3.31 -15.07 12.22
N LYS A 124 2.59 -13.97 12.44
CA LYS A 124 1.12 -13.95 12.39
C LYS A 124 0.59 -14.25 10.99
N ALA A 125 1.13 -13.62 9.96
CA ALA A 125 0.68 -13.80 8.57
C ALA A 125 0.99 -15.19 8.03
N LYS A 126 2.16 -15.77 8.35
CA LYS A 126 2.45 -17.17 8.03
C LYS A 126 1.48 -18.13 8.72
N SER A 127 1.20 -17.90 10.00
CA SER A 127 0.28 -18.77 10.76
C SER A 127 -1.17 -18.65 10.30
N GLU A 128 -1.66 -17.47 9.93
CA GLU A 128 -3.07 -17.26 9.58
C GLU A 128 -3.39 -17.59 8.12
N TYR A 129 -2.45 -17.34 7.20
CA TYR A 129 -2.72 -17.39 5.76
C TYR A 129 -1.74 -18.27 4.98
N ALA A 130 -0.68 -18.80 5.58
CA ALA A 130 0.35 -19.56 4.88
C ALA A 130 0.94 -18.82 3.65
N ILE A 131 1.16 -17.51 3.77
CA ILE A 131 1.77 -16.70 2.70
C ILE A 131 3.28 -16.96 2.58
N ASN A 132 3.80 -16.86 1.36
CA ASN A 132 5.23 -16.93 1.09
C ASN A 132 5.88 -15.57 1.40
N ILE A 133 6.69 -15.51 2.47
CA ILE A 133 7.42 -14.30 2.85
C ILE A 133 8.86 -14.42 2.39
N CYS A 134 9.26 -13.55 1.46
CA CYS A 134 10.59 -13.59 0.84
C CYS A 134 11.61 -12.65 1.48
N GLY A 135 11.18 -11.73 2.36
CA GLY A 135 12.11 -10.87 3.08
C GLY A 135 11.44 -9.78 3.90
N THR A 136 12.25 -9.16 4.76
CA THR A 136 11.86 -8.01 5.56
C THR A 136 13.01 -7.01 5.64
N HIS A 137 12.68 -5.74 5.86
CA HIS A 137 13.68 -4.74 6.20
C HIS A 137 13.08 -3.61 7.05
N SER A 138 13.59 -3.47 8.27
CA SER A 138 13.40 -2.31 9.12
C SER A 138 14.52 -1.31 8.82
N PRO A 139 14.23 -0.15 8.18
CA PRO A 139 15.22 0.89 8.01
C PRO A 139 15.48 1.62 9.34
N ASP A 140 16.65 2.24 9.46
CA ASP A 140 16.89 3.18 10.55
C ASP A 140 16.15 4.49 10.26
N PHE A 141 15.31 4.93 11.20
CA PHE A 141 14.55 6.17 11.09
C PHE A 141 15.30 7.37 11.66
N ASN A 142 16.51 7.16 12.20
CA ASN A 142 17.38 8.24 12.61
C ASN A 142 17.79 9.07 11.37
N PRO A 143 17.47 10.38 11.32
CA PRO A 143 17.85 11.25 10.21
C PRO A 143 19.36 11.30 9.93
N ASP A 144 20.17 11.01 10.94
CA ASP A 144 21.64 11.02 10.85
C ASP A 144 22.20 9.73 10.25
N ASN A 145 21.39 8.67 10.13
CA ASN A 145 21.79 7.42 9.50
C ASN A 145 21.29 7.38 8.06
N ASP A 146 22.15 6.88 7.16
CA ASP A 146 21.87 6.83 5.73
C ASP A 146 20.72 5.84 5.46
N PHE A 147 19.53 6.38 5.21
CA PHE A 147 18.43 5.64 4.60
C PHE A 147 18.82 5.35 3.14
N SER A 148 19.56 4.26 2.93
CA SER A 148 20.06 3.92 1.60
C SER A 148 18.99 3.19 0.78
N ASP A 149 18.32 3.94 -0.09
CA ASP A 149 17.38 3.41 -1.08
C ASP A 149 17.95 2.22 -1.86
N ASP A 150 19.24 2.28 -2.23
CA ASP A 150 19.88 1.24 -3.02
C ASP A 150 19.99 -0.09 -2.27
N ILE A 151 20.33 -0.05 -0.97
CA ILE A 151 20.35 -1.27 -0.13
C ILE A 151 18.95 -1.88 -0.04
N ILE A 152 17.93 -1.05 0.15
CA ILE A 152 16.53 -1.50 0.25
C ILE A 152 16.10 -2.15 -1.06
N LEU A 153 16.39 -1.49 -2.19
CA LEU A 153 16.04 -1.96 -3.52
C LEU A 153 16.76 -3.26 -3.88
N GLU A 154 18.04 -3.40 -3.56
CA GLU A 154 18.78 -4.64 -3.80
C GLU A 154 18.21 -5.81 -2.99
N LYS A 155 17.77 -5.58 -1.75
CA LYS A 155 17.07 -6.62 -0.96
C LYS A 155 15.75 -7.03 -1.61
N ILE A 156 14.95 -6.06 -2.05
CA ILE A 156 13.67 -6.32 -2.71
C ILE A 156 13.87 -7.09 -4.02
N LYS A 157 14.83 -6.66 -4.86
CA LYS A 157 15.19 -7.33 -6.13
C LYS A 157 15.64 -8.76 -5.89
N SER A 158 16.58 -8.96 -4.97
CA SER A 158 17.13 -10.27 -4.64
C SER A 158 16.06 -11.23 -4.10
N ALA A 159 15.04 -10.70 -3.41
CA ALA A 159 13.92 -11.48 -2.92
C ALA A 159 12.84 -11.78 -3.98
N GLU A 160 12.95 -11.16 -5.17
CA GLU A 160 11.99 -11.26 -6.28
C GLU A 160 10.53 -11.02 -5.86
N ALA A 161 10.32 -10.05 -4.96
CA ALA A 161 9.03 -9.81 -4.33
C ALA A 161 7.92 -9.45 -5.35
N ASP A 162 6.72 -10.00 -5.13
CA ASP A 162 5.51 -9.67 -5.89
C ASP A 162 4.72 -8.57 -5.20
N PHE A 163 4.55 -8.66 -3.88
CA PHE A 163 3.98 -7.60 -3.06
C PHE A 163 5.02 -7.05 -2.09
N ILE A 164 5.23 -5.74 -2.14
CA ILE A 164 6.13 -5.01 -1.24
C ILE A 164 5.28 -4.10 -0.35
N TRP A 165 5.13 -4.46 0.92
CA TRP A 165 4.35 -3.68 1.88
C TRP A 165 5.21 -2.61 2.53
N VAL A 166 4.90 -1.34 2.28
CA VAL A 166 5.72 -0.19 2.68
C VAL A 166 5.05 0.57 3.83
N ALA A 167 5.70 0.60 4.99
CA ALA A 167 5.26 1.28 6.21
C ALA A 167 6.31 2.31 6.68
N LEU A 168 6.65 3.26 5.81
CA LEU A 168 7.63 4.34 6.09
C LEU A 168 6.99 5.61 6.66
N GLY A 169 5.66 5.63 6.75
CA GLY A 169 4.86 6.77 7.21
C GLY A 169 4.16 7.51 6.08
N GLY A 170 2.94 7.96 6.35
CA GLY A 170 2.08 8.65 5.38
C GLY A 170 2.73 9.93 4.83
N GLY A 171 2.60 10.14 3.53
CA GLY A 171 3.26 11.19 2.78
C GLY A 171 4.65 10.78 2.28
N LYS A 172 5.52 10.27 3.17
CA LYS A 172 6.88 9.86 2.81
C LYS A 172 6.90 8.60 1.95
N GLN A 173 6.11 7.58 2.33
CA GLN A 173 6.08 6.30 1.63
C GLN A 173 5.56 6.45 0.18
N GLU A 174 4.56 7.30 -0.08
CA GLU A 174 4.03 7.49 -1.42
C GLU A 174 5.07 8.12 -2.34
N ILE A 175 5.77 9.15 -1.85
CA ILE A 175 6.86 9.81 -2.58
C ILE A 175 8.01 8.82 -2.82
N TRP A 176 8.38 8.06 -1.78
CA TRP A 176 9.44 7.06 -1.89
C TRP A 176 9.12 6.00 -2.95
N MET A 177 7.91 5.45 -2.93
CA MET A 177 7.47 4.47 -3.92
C MET A 177 7.46 5.07 -5.33
N MET A 178 6.92 6.27 -5.52
CA MET A 178 6.93 6.95 -6.83
C MET A 178 8.36 7.11 -7.38
N ASN A 179 9.32 7.44 -6.52
CA ASN A 179 10.72 7.66 -6.93
C ASN A 179 11.48 6.37 -7.23
N ASN A 180 11.01 5.23 -6.73
CA ASN A 180 11.80 4.00 -6.70
C ASN A 180 11.15 2.80 -7.42
N TYR A 181 9.83 2.79 -7.64
CA TYR A 181 9.15 1.61 -8.18
C TYR A 181 9.74 1.16 -9.52
N ARG A 182 10.00 2.08 -10.46
CA ARG A 182 10.61 1.79 -11.78
C ARG A 182 12.03 1.22 -11.74
N LYS A 183 12.70 1.27 -10.58
CA LYS A 183 14.01 0.62 -10.40
C LYS A 183 13.87 -0.88 -10.15
N LEU A 184 12.66 -1.38 -9.94
CA LEU A 184 12.33 -2.80 -9.86
C LEU A 184 11.81 -3.31 -11.21
N SER A 185 12.19 -4.53 -11.58
CA SER A 185 11.69 -5.22 -12.78
C SER A 185 10.32 -5.86 -12.59
N LYS A 186 9.88 -6.08 -11.35
CA LYS A 186 8.58 -6.67 -10.99
C LYS A 186 8.05 -6.16 -9.66
N GLY A 187 6.76 -6.40 -9.42
CA GLY A 187 6.12 -6.29 -8.12
C GLY A 187 5.33 -5.00 -7.89
N ILE A 188 4.48 -5.02 -6.88
CA ILE A 188 3.64 -3.88 -6.48
C ILE A 188 4.09 -3.39 -5.11
N MET A 189 4.60 -2.17 -5.06
CA MET A 189 4.79 -1.47 -3.79
C MET A 189 3.44 -0.95 -3.27
N THR A 190 3.06 -1.29 -2.04
CA THR A 190 1.80 -0.82 -1.45
C THR A 190 2.11 -0.05 -0.17
N GLY A 191 1.80 1.24 -0.17
CA GLY A 191 1.94 2.11 0.99
C GLY A 191 0.83 1.82 1.98
N VAL A 192 1.16 1.21 3.12
CA VAL A 192 0.17 0.73 4.10
C VAL A 192 0.20 1.49 5.42
N GLY A 193 1.16 2.42 5.61
CA GLY A 193 1.23 3.26 6.81
C GLY A 193 1.17 2.42 8.09
N ALA A 194 0.24 2.73 8.99
CA ALA A 194 0.07 2.03 10.26
C ALA A 194 -0.66 0.66 10.16
N ALA A 195 -0.93 0.14 8.96
CA ALA A 195 -1.65 -1.13 8.78
C ALA A 195 -1.01 -2.30 9.53
N PHE A 196 0.32 -2.32 9.60
CA PHE A 196 1.12 -3.28 10.35
C PHE A 196 0.67 -3.37 11.81
N ARG A 197 0.60 -2.22 12.49
CA ARG A 197 0.19 -2.13 13.89
C ARG A 197 -1.31 -2.42 14.08
N PHE A 198 -2.16 -2.03 13.14
CA PHE A 198 -3.59 -2.42 13.15
C PHE A 198 -3.80 -3.93 12.93
N TYR A 199 -2.93 -4.57 12.14
CA TYR A 199 -2.99 -5.99 11.88
C TYR A 199 -2.53 -6.80 13.10
N LEU A 200 -1.50 -6.32 13.81
CA LEU A 200 -1.04 -6.90 15.08
C LEU A 200 -1.96 -6.62 16.27
N GLY A 201 -2.85 -5.63 16.16
CA GLY A 201 -3.76 -5.24 17.25
C GLY A 201 -3.14 -4.24 18.24
N ASP A 202 -1.97 -3.71 17.95
CA ASP A 202 -1.25 -2.74 18.80
C ASP A 202 -1.96 -1.37 18.84
N ILE A 203 -2.74 -1.06 17.81
CA ILE A 203 -3.55 0.16 17.71
C ILE A 203 -5.02 -0.23 17.54
N LYS A 204 -5.90 0.35 18.37
CA LYS A 204 -7.35 0.19 18.21
C LYS A 204 -7.84 0.96 16.99
N ARG A 205 -8.61 0.28 16.14
CA ARG A 205 -9.33 0.94 15.04
C ARG A 205 -10.37 1.90 15.59
N ALA A 206 -10.60 3.01 14.89
CA ALA A 206 -11.78 3.81 15.12
C ALA A 206 -13.04 2.93 14.90
N PRO A 207 -14.11 3.10 15.71
CA PRO A 207 -15.32 2.29 15.59
C PRO A 207 -15.89 2.32 14.17
N ILE A 208 -16.34 1.17 13.69
CA ILE A 208 -17.17 1.10 12.49
C ILE A 208 -18.58 1.51 12.94
N LEU A 209 -18.96 2.77 12.70
CA LEU A 209 -20.32 3.28 13.01
C LEU A 209 -21.36 2.85 11.97
#